data_AF-A0A2E7A4E1-F1
#
_entry.id   AF-A0A2E7A4E1-F1
#
_cell.length_a   1.000
_cell.length_b   1.000
_cell.length_c   1.000
_cell.angle_alpha   90.00
_cell.angle_beta   90.00
_cell.angle_gamma   90.00
#
_symmetry.space_group_name_H-M   'P 1'
#
loop_
_entity.id
_entity.type
_entity.pdbx_description
1 polymer ?
#
loop_
_entity_poly.entity_id
_entity_poly.type
_entity_poly.pdbx_seq_one_letter_code
_entity_poly.pdbx_strand_id
1 'polypeptide(L)'
;MTAPLSGIRIIDFTRVLAGPHCTKALRDLGAEVIKIEPPAPDTGRSGQPHVGPMSLYFAQQNAGKRAISIDLNFPEAQQIVKDLVETADIVVENFRPGTLDLFGLGFEDLTTVKPDLIMVSISGYGQSGPWRNRPAFAPTVQAEAGFTEIIGRHYGDALTRTENDAYNHADVYTGLQGVIATLAALAHRNQTGEGQHVDVAMVSSLLSVNDRVSYELSDIDVEGEPLALSAPESPVIELPDGQKITIAASPVSTFVFQRYCAMMRRNDLLLDPRFINAQFRRDNWEDLLAEIRSWVLTFRTIEELEAQVSEAGLAVGTIRSVSEIAESEWAIERGAIREVEDRSGGTARVPAPPWIFSNCELPDAGLPPFQGEHNTELLRSLGISEAEIEKLEATGVLISGVPKET
;
A
#
# COMPACT_ATOMS: atom_id res chain seq x y z
N MET A 1 -25.22 -9.38 -7.01
CA MET A 1 -24.16 -9.74 -7.97
C MET A 1 -23.03 -10.41 -7.20
N THR A 2 -22.08 -11.11 -7.82
CA THR A 2 -20.95 -11.75 -7.09
C THR A 2 -19.69 -10.90 -7.17
N ALA A 3 -18.86 -10.94 -6.12
CA ALA A 3 -17.57 -10.25 -6.09
C ALA A 3 -16.55 -10.92 -7.06
N PRO A 4 -15.55 -10.19 -7.59
CA PRO A 4 -14.61 -10.71 -8.58
C PRO A 4 -13.85 -11.98 -8.17
N LEU A 5 -13.47 -12.11 -6.90
CA LEU A 5 -12.75 -13.27 -6.36
C LEU A 5 -13.64 -14.17 -5.49
N SER A 6 -14.96 -14.11 -5.69
CA SER A 6 -15.89 -15.01 -5.00
C SER A 6 -15.54 -16.47 -5.30
N GLY A 7 -15.43 -17.27 -4.24
CA GLY A 7 -15.04 -18.68 -4.33
C GLY A 7 -13.53 -18.94 -4.24
N ILE A 8 -12.70 -17.89 -4.21
CA ILE A 8 -11.25 -18.02 -3.97
C ILE A 8 -11.00 -18.02 -2.45
N ARG A 9 -10.24 -19.01 -1.95
CA ARG A 9 -9.82 -19.09 -0.55
C ARG A 9 -8.31 -18.90 -0.39
N ILE A 10 -7.92 -18.09 0.58
CA ILE A 10 -6.53 -17.72 0.86
C ILE A 10 -6.16 -18.08 2.30
N ILE A 11 -5.04 -18.77 2.48
CA ILE A 11 -4.37 -18.93 3.76
C ILE A 11 -3.33 -17.82 3.92
N ASP A 12 -3.53 -16.97 4.92
CA ASP A 12 -2.76 -15.75 5.15
C ASP A 12 -1.80 -15.95 6.33
N PHE A 13 -0.54 -16.27 6.01
CA PHE A 13 0.60 -16.35 6.94
C PHE A 13 1.32 -15.02 7.11
N THR A 14 0.63 -13.90 6.85
CA THR A 14 1.29 -12.61 6.81
C THR A 14 1.18 -11.84 8.11
N ARG A 15 2.09 -10.88 8.29
CA ARG A 15 2.15 -9.96 9.43
C ARG A 15 2.62 -8.56 9.07
N VAL A 16 2.38 -7.62 9.97
CA VAL A 16 2.79 -6.21 9.81
C VAL A 16 2.03 -5.56 8.65
N LEU A 17 2.65 -5.36 7.46
CA LEU A 17 2.05 -4.54 6.41
C LEU A 17 2.06 -5.12 5.00
N ALA A 18 3.21 -5.42 4.38
CA ALA A 18 3.24 -5.81 2.96
C ALA A 18 2.29 -6.97 2.62
N GLY A 19 2.40 -8.08 3.39
CA GLY A 19 1.55 -9.23 3.22
C GLY A 19 0.09 -8.98 3.63
N PRO A 20 -0.19 -8.38 4.81
CA PRO A 20 -1.56 -8.06 5.18
C PRO A 20 -2.26 -7.11 4.20
N HIS A 21 -1.53 -6.17 3.60
CA HIS A 21 -2.05 -5.26 2.58
C HIS A 21 -2.43 -6.00 1.29
N CYS A 22 -1.60 -6.95 0.85
CA CYS A 22 -1.90 -7.84 -0.27
C CYS A 22 -3.19 -8.65 -0.02
N THR A 23 -3.25 -9.36 1.10
CA THR A 23 -4.40 -10.22 1.43
C THR A 23 -5.65 -9.41 1.75
N LYS A 24 -5.52 -8.20 2.29
CA LYS A 24 -6.63 -7.23 2.44
C LYS A 24 -7.20 -6.83 1.09
N ALA A 25 -6.35 -6.49 0.12
CA ALA A 25 -6.80 -6.12 -1.22
C ALA A 25 -7.52 -7.29 -1.92
N LEU A 26 -7.01 -8.52 -1.79
CA LEU A 26 -7.66 -9.72 -2.33
C LEU A 26 -9.00 -10.02 -1.62
N ARG A 27 -9.08 -9.80 -0.31
CA ARG A 27 -10.33 -9.88 0.46
C ARG A 27 -11.35 -8.84 0.01
N ASP A 28 -10.90 -7.60 -0.20
CA ASP A 28 -11.74 -6.50 -0.71
C ASP A 28 -12.26 -6.78 -2.12
N LEU A 29 -11.59 -7.66 -2.89
CA LEU A 29 -12.06 -8.19 -4.18
C LEU A 29 -12.99 -9.41 -4.04
N GLY A 30 -13.25 -9.90 -2.82
CA GLY A 30 -14.21 -10.98 -2.55
C GLY A 30 -13.61 -12.33 -2.19
N ALA A 31 -12.29 -12.46 -2.05
CA ALA A 31 -11.67 -13.71 -1.59
C ALA A 31 -11.98 -13.97 -0.11
N GLU A 32 -12.17 -15.23 0.25
CA GLU A 32 -12.17 -15.65 1.65
C GLU A 32 -10.73 -15.71 2.15
N VAL A 33 -10.42 -14.96 3.21
CA VAL A 33 -9.05 -14.92 3.77
C VAL A 33 -9.06 -15.45 5.19
N ILE A 34 -8.30 -16.51 5.41
CA ILE A 34 -8.07 -17.15 6.70
C ILE A 34 -6.66 -16.80 7.17
N LYS A 35 -6.56 -15.86 8.10
CA LYS A 35 -5.31 -15.44 8.73
C LYS A 35 -4.89 -16.46 9.77
N ILE A 36 -3.66 -16.98 9.61
CA ILE A 36 -3.02 -17.87 10.58
C ILE A 36 -2.08 -17.04 11.44
N GLU A 37 -2.39 -16.95 12.73
CA GLU A 37 -1.56 -16.22 13.70
C GLU A 37 -0.84 -17.18 14.65
N PRO A 38 0.44 -16.93 14.96
CA PRO A 38 1.10 -17.65 16.05
C PRO A 38 0.53 -17.20 17.41
N PRO A 39 0.85 -17.91 18.50
CA PRO A 39 0.41 -17.53 19.85
C PRO A 39 0.77 -16.08 20.21
N ALA A 40 1.94 -15.63 19.77
CA ALA A 40 2.32 -14.23 19.82
C ALA A 40 1.58 -13.45 18.71
N PRO A 41 0.66 -12.53 19.05
CA PRO A 41 -0.19 -11.84 18.07
C PRO A 41 0.61 -11.05 17.02
N ASP A 42 -0.01 -10.79 15.88
CA ASP A 42 0.50 -9.81 14.91
C ASP A 42 0.77 -8.46 15.59
N THR A 43 1.96 -7.89 15.39
CA THR A 43 2.35 -6.59 15.97
C THR A 43 1.39 -5.47 15.59
N GLY A 44 0.70 -5.59 14.45
CA GLY A 44 -0.35 -4.64 14.06
C GLY A 44 -1.46 -4.51 15.11
N ARG A 45 -1.75 -5.56 15.89
CA ARG A 45 -2.84 -5.57 16.90
C ARG A 45 -2.61 -4.56 18.04
N SER A 46 -1.36 -4.22 18.36
CA SER A 46 -1.01 -3.23 19.39
C SER A 46 -0.61 -1.87 18.82
N GLY A 47 -0.67 -1.69 17.50
CA GLY A 47 -0.31 -0.44 16.83
C GLY A 47 -1.25 0.70 17.20
N GLN A 48 -0.71 1.85 17.60
CA GLN A 48 -1.50 3.05 17.86
C GLN A 48 -1.87 3.78 16.55
N PRO A 49 -2.98 4.53 16.52
CA PRO A 49 -3.98 4.70 17.58
C PRO A 49 -5.02 3.55 17.62
N HIS A 50 -5.78 3.50 18.72
CA HIS A 50 -6.92 2.58 18.88
C HIS A 50 -8.25 3.33 18.88
N VAL A 51 -9.30 2.65 18.41
CA VAL A 51 -10.71 3.00 18.68
C VAL A 51 -11.32 1.79 19.38
N GLY A 52 -11.87 2.00 20.57
CA GLY A 52 -12.27 0.88 21.44
C GLY A 52 -11.10 -0.07 21.71
N PRO A 53 -11.30 -1.41 21.66
CA PRO A 53 -10.24 -2.40 21.79
C PRO A 53 -9.38 -2.58 20.52
N MET A 54 -9.72 -1.94 19.40
CA MET A 54 -9.12 -2.23 18.10
C MET A 54 -8.08 -1.19 17.69
N SER A 55 -6.88 -1.67 17.35
CA SER A 55 -5.91 -0.87 16.60
C SER A 55 -6.47 -0.49 15.23
N LEU A 56 -6.43 0.80 14.87
CA LEU A 56 -6.82 1.25 13.55
C LEU A 56 -5.94 0.65 12.45
N TYR A 57 -4.66 0.44 12.77
CA TYR A 57 -3.71 -0.17 11.86
C TYR A 57 -4.10 -1.63 11.56
N PHE A 58 -4.39 -2.41 12.61
CA PHE A 58 -4.84 -3.80 12.43
C PHE A 58 -6.18 -3.88 11.69
N ALA A 59 -7.15 -3.06 12.11
CA ALA A 59 -8.49 -3.06 11.53
C ALA A 59 -8.45 -2.75 10.03
N GLN A 60 -7.67 -1.74 9.62
CA GLN A 60 -7.55 -1.37 8.21
C GLN A 60 -7.02 -2.51 7.32
N GLN A 61 -6.12 -3.36 7.83
CA GLN A 61 -5.52 -4.44 7.04
C GLN A 61 -6.19 -5.81 7.23
N ASN A 62 -7.02 -6.00 8.25
CA ASN A 62 -7.54 -7.33 8.60
C ASN A 62 -9.05 -7.40 8.84
N ALA A 63 -9.79 -6.28 8.73
CA ALA A 63 -11.25 -6.31 8.75
C ALA A 63 -11.80 -7.30 7.71
N GLY A 64 -12.74 -8.13 8.16
CA GLY A 64 -13.43 -9.12 7.34
C GLY A 64 -12.62 -10.36 6.99
N LYS A 65 -11.42 -10.53 7.56
CA LYS A 65 -10.70 -11.81 7.55
C LYS A 65 -11.21 -12.72 8.66
N ARG A 66 -11.10 -14.03 8.45
CA ARG A 66 -11.26 -15.04 9.50
C ARG A 66 -9.90 -15.27 10.14
N ALA A 67 -9.83 -15.37 11.46
CA ALA A 67 -8.56 -15.53 12.17
C ALA A 67 -8.56 -16.80 13.02
N ILE A 68 -7.56 -17.64 12.81
CA ILE A 68 -7.20 -18.76 13.67
C ILE A 68 -5.85 -18.45 14.32
N SER A 69 -5.69 -18.79 15.59
CA SER A 69 -4.40 -18.67 16.26
C SER A 69 -3.91 -20.04 16.69
N ILE A 70 -2.80 -20.48 16.09
CA ILE A 70 -2.30 -21.85 16.21
C ILE A 70 -0.77 -21.87 16.39
N ASP A 71 -0.28 -22.71 17.29
CA ASP A 71 1.14 -22.89 17.55
C ASP A 71 1.75 -23.97 16.64
N LEU A 72 2.45 -23.54 15.59
CA LEU A 72 3.10 -24.44 14.61
C LEU A 72 4.27 -25.26 15.20
N ASN A 73 4.68 -25.02 16.44
CA ASN A 73 5.65 -25.89 17.12
C ASN A 73 5.09 -27.28 17.45
N PHE A 74 3.76 -27.44 17.42
CA PHE A 74 3.10 -28.74 17.60
C PHE A 74 2.90 -29.44 16.25
N PRO A 75 3.27 -30.72 16.10
CA PRO A 75 3.05 -31.47 14.85
C PRO A 75 1.57 -31.51 14.43
N GLU A 76 0.64 -31.62 15.38
CA GLU A 76 -0.79 -31.61 15.11
C GLU A 76 -1.25 -30.28 14.52
N ALA A 77 -0.64 -29.15 14.90
CA ALA A 77 -0.94 -27.85 14.31
C ALA A 77 -0.54 -27.77 12.84
N GLN A 78 0.63 -28.32 12.50
CA GLN A 78 1.12 -28.37 11.12
C GLN A 78 0.17 -29.19 10.24
N GLN A 79 -0.37 -30.29 10.76
CA GLN A 79 -1.36 -31.09 10.04
C GLN A 79 -2.67 -30.32 9.83
N ILE A 80 -3.21 -29.67 10.88
CA ILE A 80 -4.43 -28.85 10.77
C ILE A 80 -4.27 -27.77 9.69
N VAL A 81 -3.10 -27.13 9.63
CA VAL A 81 -2.81 -26.15 8.58
C VAL A 81 -2.78 -26.79 7.19
N LYS A 82 -2.17 -27.96 7.02
CA LYS A 82 -2.17 -28.67 5.73
C LYS A 82 -3.59 -29.01 5.29
N ASP A 83 -4.44 -29.43 6.22
CA ASP A 83 -5.85 -29.71 5.95
C ASP A 83 -6.61 -28.43 5.54
N LEU A 84 -6.30 -27.27 6.15
CA LEU A 84 -6.82 -25.97 5.68
C LEU A 84 -6.34 -25.64 4.26
N VAL A 85 -5.05 -25.86 3.96
CA VAL A 85 -4.45 -25.59 2.64
C VAL A 85 -5.05 -26.48 1.55
N GLU A 86 -5.43 -27.73 1.86
CA GLU A 86 -6.11 -28.62 0.91
C GLU A 86 -7.40 -27.99 0.34
N THR A 87 -8.08 -27.16 1.15
CA THR A 87 -9.30 -26.46 0.75
C THR A 87 -9.05 -25.07 0.15
N ALA A 88 -7.81 -24.61 0.09
CA ALA A 88 -7.44 -23.28 -0.34
C ALA A 88 -6.93 -23.23 -1.79
N ASP A 89 -6.95 -22.03 -2.36
CA ASP A 89 -6.38 -21.75 -3.68
C ASP A 89 -4.98 -21.16 -3.59
N ILE A 90 -4.77 -20.34 -2.56
CA ILE A 90 -3.60 -19.49 -2.43
C ILE A 90 -3.08 -19.54 -1.00
N VAL A 91 -1.77 -19.55 -0.85
CA VAL A 91 -1.06 -19.23 0.39
C VAL A 91 -0.29 -17.93 0.18
N VAL A 92 -0.43 -16.98 1.10
CA VAL A 92 0.39 -15.76 1.10
C VAL A 92 1.19 -15.71 2.39
N GLU A 93 2.50 -15.47 2.28
CA GLU A 93 3.40 -15.37 3.42
C GLU A 93 4.36 -14.19 3.27
N ASN A 94 4.80 -13.63 4.41
CA ASN A 94 5.85 -12.62 4.44
C ASN A 94 6.81 -12.78 5.62
N PHE A 95 7.07 -14.04 6.00
CA PHE A 95 8.12 -14.36 6.94
C PHE A 95 9.50 -14.22 6.28
N ARG A 96 10.55 -14.37 7.09
CA ARG A 96 11.89 -14.46 6.52
C ARG A 96 11.96 -15.72 5.63
N PRO A 97 12.58 -15.64 4.44
CA PRO A 97 12.72 -16.79 3.55
C PRO A 97 13.16 -18.06 4.28
N GLY A 98 12.43 -19.15 4.04
CA GLY A 98 12.66 -20.45 4.66
C GLY A 98 12.00 -20.68 6.02
N THR A 99 11.28 -19.70 6.58
CA THR A 99 10.62 -19.87 7.89
C THR A 99 9.49 -20.90 7.84
N LEU A 100 8.65 -20.91 6.79
CA LEU A 100 7.59 -21.91 6.64
C LEU A 100 8.13 -23.31 6.34
N ASP A 101 9.27 -23.41 5.63
CA ASP A 101 9.93 -24.69 5.35
C ASP A 101 10.29 -25.42 6.66
N LEU A 102 10.67 -24.69 7.71
CA LEU A 102 10.98 -25.28 9.03
C LEU A 102 9.78 -25.97 9.69
N PHE A 103 8.56 -25.62 9.28
CA PHE A 103 7.32 -26.24 9.76
C PHE A 103 6.74 -27.26 8.77
N GLY A 104 7.46 -27.57 7.68
CA GLY A 104 6.94 -28.41 6.60
C GLY A 104 5.74 -27.81 5.89
N LEU A 105 5.71 -26.47 5.81
CA LEU A 105 4.67 -25.65 5.18
C LEU A 105 5.26 -24.81 4.02
N GLY A 106 6.43 -25.21 3.51
CA GLY A 106 7.04 -24.62 2.32
C GLY A 106 6.25 -24.95 1.06
N PHE A 107 6.57 -24.28 -0.05
CA PHE A 107 5.89 -24.51 -1.33
C PHE A 107 5.99 -25.98 -1.79
N GLU A 108 7.18 -26.57 -1.68
CA GLU A 108 7.41 -27.97 -2.05
C GLU A 108 6.60 -28.93 -1.17
N ASP A 109 6.47 -28.65 0.13
CA ASP A 109 5.67 -29.48 1.04
C ASP A 109 4.17 -29.34 0.75
N LEU A 110 3.68 -28.11 0.59
CA LEU A 110 2.25 -27.84 0.43
C LEU A 110 1.72 -28.31 -0.92
N THR A 111 2.54 -28.32 -1.97
CA THR A 111 2.16 -28.87 -3.28
C THR A 111 1.96 -30.39 -3.27
N THR A 112 2.48 -31.10 -2.25
CA THR A 112 2.15 -32.53 -2.07
C THR A 112 0.71 -32.76 -1.62
N VAL A 113 0.10 -31.76 -0.97
CA VAL A 113 -1.29 -31.78 -0.51
C VAL A 113 -2.22 -31.12 -1.52
N LYS A 114 -1.80 -30.01 -2.13
CA LYS A 114 -2.56 -29.24 -3.10
C LYS A 114 -1.70 -28.95 -4.35
N PRO A 115 -1.70 -29.82 -5.37
CA PRO A 115 -0.77 -29.72 -6.51
C PRO A 115 -0.90 -28.45 -7.37
N ASP A 116 -2.09 -27.85 -7.40
CA ASP A 116 -2.42 -26.61 -8.12
C ASP A 116 -2.37 -25.37 -7.21
N LEU A 117 -1.71 -25.46 -6.05
CA LEU A 117 -1.56 -24.35 -5.11
C LEU A 117 -0.74 -23.21 -5.70
N ILE A 118 -1.22 -21.98 -5.49
CA ILE A 118 -0.42 -20.78 -5.70
C ILE A 118 0.15 -20.34 -4.35
N MET A 119 1.46 -20.14 -4.27
CA MET A 119 2.08 -19.56 -3.09
C MET A 119 2.70 -18.22 -3.47
N VAL A 120 2.37 -17.16 -2.73
CA VAL A 120 2.96 -15.82 -2.92
C VAL A 120 3.78 -15.47 -1.68
N SER A 121 5.08 -15.32 -1.90
CA SER A 121 6.05 -15.01 -0.88
C SER A 121 6.53 -13.58 -1.02
N ILE A 122 6.27 -12.75 -0.01
CA ILE A 122 6.68 -11.35 0.01
C ILE A 122 7.87 -11.19 0.97
N SER A 123 9.02 -10.79 0.46
CA SER A 123 10.24 -10.65 1.26
C SER A 123 11.02 -9.37 0.92
N GLY A 124 11.95 -8.96 1.78
CA GLY A 124 12.72 -7.73 1.56
C GLY A 124 13.53 -7.73 0.26
N TYR A 125 14.24 -8.83 0.01
CA TYR A 125 15.27 -8.93 -1.03
C TYR A 125 15.12 -10.17 -1.93
N GLY A 126 14.00 -10.88 -1.83
CA GLY A 126 13.73 -12.12 -2.56
C GLY A 126 13.96 -13.39 -1.74
N GLN A 127 13.40 -14.50 -2.20
CA GLN A 127 13.53 -15.83 -1.59
C GLN A 127 14.91 -16.47 -1.84
N SER A 128 15.66 -15.94 -2.82
CA SER A 128 16.97 -16.45 -3.23
C SER A 128 18.06 -15.38 -3.17
N GLY A 129 19.32 -15.79 -3.42
CA GLY A 129 20.45 -14.87 -3.45
C GLY A 129 21.06 -14.54 -2.08
N PRO A 130 22.11 -13.71 -2.05
CA PRO A 130 22.92 -13.48 -0.85
C PRO A 130 22.19 -12.67 0.24
N TRP A 131 21.17 -11.90 -0.12
CA TRP A 131 20.44 -11.02 0.79
C TRP A 131 19.12 -11.62 1.30
N ARG A 132 18.76 -12.85 0.89
CA ARG A 132 17.49 -13.51 1.28
C ARG A 132 17.23 -13.51 2.79
N ASN A 133 18.26 -13.66 3.62
CA ASN A 133 18.11 -13.73 5.08
C ASN A 133 18.32 -12.38 5.79
N ARG A 134 18.52 -11.29 5.05
CA ARG A 134 18.72 -9.96 5.64
C ARG A 134 17.39 -9.43 6.18
N PRO A 135 17.33 -8.95 7.44
CA PRO A 135 16.12 -8.32 7.98
C PRO A 135 15.69 -7.13 7.12
N ALA A 136 14.37 -6.99 6.95
CA ALA A 136 13.79 -5.95 6.12
C ALA A 136 12.55 -5.35 6.79
N PHE A 137 12.51 -4.02 6.81
CA PHE A 137 11.37 -3.17 7.11
C PHE A 137 11.33 -2.04 6.08
N ALA A 138 10.16 -1.42 5.84
CA ALA A 138 10.03 -0.32 4.88
C ALA A 138 11.17 0.71 4.87
N PRO A 139 11.57 1.32 6.00
CA PRO A 139 12.64 2.33 5.97
C PRO A 139 13.99 1.76 5.54
N THR A 140 14.32 0.52 5.92
CA THR A 140 15.57 -0.12 5.49
C THR A 140 15.56 -0.41 4.00
N VAL A 141 14.44 -0.90 3.46
CA VAL A 141 14.35 -1.20 2.02
C VAL A 141 14.30 0.08 1.19
N GLN A 142 13.63 1.12 1.68
CA GLN A 142 13.63 2.45 1.05
C GLN A 142 15.04 3.04 0.94
N ALA A 143 15.84 2.93 2.00
CA ALA A 143 17.23 3.37 1.97
C ALA A 143 18.06 2.57 0.94
N GLU A 144 17.92 1.24 0.92
CA GLU A 144 18.65 0.38 -0.01
C GLU A 144 18.22 0.56 -1.47
N ALA A 145 16.95 0.93 -1.72
CA ALA A 145 16.44 1.20 -3.06
C ALA A 145 16.71 2.64 -3.55
N GLY A 146 17.50 3.44 -2.81
CA GLY A 146 17.85 4.82 -3.17
C GLY A 146 16.76 5.85 -2.89
N PHE A 147 15.61 5.46 -2.35
CA PHE A 147 14.46 6.35 -2.16
C PHE A 147 14.76 7.50 -1.20
N THR A 148 15.44 7.19 -0.08
CA THR A 148 15.85 8.20 0.92
C THR A 148 16.89 9.18 0.37
N GLU A 149 17.78 8.71 -0.51
CA GLU A 149 18.78 9.56 -1.17
C GLU A 149 18.11 10.53 -2.15
N ILE A 150 17.18 10.04 -2.97
CA ILE A 150 16.41 10.85 -3.93
C ILE A 150 15.64 11.97 -3.21
N ILE A 151 14.99 11.66 -2.08
CA ILE A 151 14.32 12.66 -1.23
C ILE A 151 15.34 13.71 -0.74
N GLY A 152 16.50 13.25 -0.25
CA GLY A 152 17.57 14.12 0.23
C GLY A 152 18.07 15.09 -0.85
N ARG A 153 18.35 14.59 -2.07
CA ARG A 153 18.74 15.44 -3.20
C ARG A 153 17.65 16.41 -3.63
N HIS A 154 16.39 15.95 -3.65
CA HIS A 154 15.28 16.77 -4.11
C HIS A 154 15.08 18.01 -3.23
N TYR A 155 15.03 17.83 -1.91
CA TYR A 155 14.80 18.96 -1.01
C TYR A 155 16.08 19.73 -0.66
N GLY A 156 17.26 19.10 -0.76
CA GLY A 156 18.54 19.74 -0.46
C GLY A 156 18.53 20.45 0.88
N ASP A 157 18.93 21.73 0.89
CA ASP A 157 19.00 22.56 2.09
C ASP A 157 17.62 22.93 2.69
N ALA A 158 16.52 22.70 1.97
CA ALA A 158 15.18 22.90 2.52
C ALA A 158 14.84 21.87 3.61
N LEU A 159 15.50 20.70 3.59
CA LEU A 159 15.47 19.75 4.70
C LEU A 159 16.62 20.03 5.68
N THR A 160 16.29 20.13 6.96
CA THR A 160 17.30 20.34 8.02
C THR A 160 18.17 19.11 8.29
N ARG A 161 17.72 17.92 7.86
CA ARG A 161 18.47 16.65 7.87
C ARG A 161 17.88 15.66 6.88
N THR A 162 18.64 14.64 6.51
CA THR A 162 18.13 13.50 5.74
C THR A 162 17.06 12.77 6.52
N GLU A 163 15.89 12.57 5.90
CA GLU A 163 14.73 11.93 6.49
C GLU A 163 14.16 10.88 5.53
N ASN A 164 13.53 9.85 6.10
CA ASN A 164 12.70 8.95 5.31
C ASN A 164 11.34 9.60 5.01
N ASP A 165 10.67 9.13 3.97
CA ASP A 165 9.28 9.49 3.70
C ASP A 165 8.34 9.08 4.85
N ALA A 166 7.22 9.79 4.98
CA ALA A 166 6.21 9.53 6.00
C ALA A 166 5.47 8.19 5.79
N TYR A 167 5.44 7.66 4.55
CA TYR A 167 4.74 6.43 4.22
C TYR A 167 5.67 5.22 4.08
N ASN A 168 5.11 4.03 4.35
CA ASN A 168 5.79 2.74 4.21
C ASN A 168 5.69 2.24 2.75
N HIS A 169 6.32 2.96 1.82
CA HIS A 169 6.24 2.70 0.38
C HIS A 169 6.63 1.27 0.02
N ALA A 170 7.72 0.77 0.61
CA ALA A 170 8.20 -0.57 0.31
C ALA A 170 7.20 -1.65 0.72
N ASP A 171 6.41 -1.44 1.78
CA ASP A 171 5.39 -2.42 2.17
C ASP A 171 4.17 -2.34 1.25
N VAL A 172 3.60 -1.14 1.07
CA VAL A 172 2.34 -0.95 0.33
C VAL A 172 2.49 -1.30 -1.15
N TYR A 173 3.54 -0.82 -1.80
CA TYR A 173 3.78 -1.09 -3.22
C TYR A 173 4.05 -2.58 -3.47
N THR A 174 4.81 -3.22 -2.58
CA THR A 174 5.06 -4.67 -2.69
C THR A 174 3.80 -5.48 -2.43
N GLY A 175 2.94 -5.05 -1.50
CA GLY A 175 1.63 -5.65 -1.30
C GLY A 175 0.78 -5.60 -2.57
N LEU A 176 0.76 -4.46 -3.27
CA LEU A 176 0.06 -4.33 -4.56
C LEU A 176 0.70 -5.19 -5.66
N GLN A 177 2.03 -5.28 -5.72
CA GLN A 177 2.71 -6.21 -6.63
C GLN A 177 2.35 -7.67 -6.31
N GLY A 178 2.21 -8.03 -5.04
CA GLY A 178 1.69 -9.33 -4.60
C GLY A 178 0.29 -9.62 -5.12
N VAL A 179 -0.61 -8.63 -5.12
CA VAL A 179 -1.95 -8.76 -5.72
C VAL A 179 -1.84 -9.02 -7.22
N ILE A 180 -1.04 -8.22 -7.94
CA ILE A 180 -0.83 -8.39 -9.39
C ILE A 180 -0.30 -9.80 -9.70
N ALA A 181 0.70 -10.25 -8.95
CA ALA A 181 1.30 -11.57 -9.10
C ALA A 181 0.28 -12.69 -8.80
N THR A 182 -0.54 -12.52 -7.77
CA THR A 182 -1.62 -13.46 -7.42
C THR A 182 -2.64 -13.59 -8.56
N LEU A 183 -3.11 -12.46 -9.09
CA LEU A 183 -4.08 -12.45 -10.19
C LEU A 183 -3.50 -13.05 -11.47
N ALA A 184 -2.23 -12.79 -11.78
CA ALA A 184 -1.53 -13.41 -12.90
C ALA A 184 -1.38 -14.93 -12.72
N ALA A 185 -1.04 -15.38 -11.50
CA ALA A 185 -0.92 -16.79 -11.19
C ALA A 185 -2.28 -17.53 -11.24
N LEU A 186 -3.36 -16.88 -10.76
CA LEU A 186 -4.72 -17.40 -10.93
C LEU A 186 -5.10 -17.52 -12.41
N ALA A 187 -4.79 -16.51 -13.22
CA ALA A 187 -5.04 -16.55 -14.66
C ALA A 187 -4.27 -17.68 -15.35
N HIS A 188 -3.01 -17.91 -14.95
CA HIS A 188 -2.21 -19.04 -15.41
C HIS A 188 -2.85 -20.38 -15.02
N ARG A 189 -3.14 -20.59 -13.73
CA ARG A 189 -3.77 -21.81 -13.20
C ARG A 189 -5.11 -22.11 -13.87
N ASN A 190 -5.92 -21.09 -14.15
CA ASN A 190 -7.20 -21.29 -14.83
C ASN A 190 -7.05 -21.76 -16.29
N GLN A 191 -5.90 -21.54 -16.91
CA GLN A 191 -5.60 -22.01 -18.27
C GLN A 191 -4.89 -23.35 -18.29
N THR A 192 -4.00 -23.60 -17.34
CA THR A 192 -3.11 -24.78 -17.34
C THR A 192 -3.53 -25.86 -16.34
N GLY A 193 -4.27 -25.50 -15.30
CA GLY A 193 -4.50 -26.33 -14.12
C GLY A 193 -3.33 -26.35 -13.13
N GLU A 194 -2.26 -25.59 -13.39
CA GLU A 194 -1.02 -25.66 -12.61
C GLU A 194 -0.86 -24.45 -11.67
N GLY A 195 -0.50 -24.75 -10.43
CA GLY A 195 -0.10 -23.76 -9.43
C GLY A 195 1.36 -23.33 -9.60
N GLN A 196 1.83 -22.39 -8.77
CA GLN A 196 3.23 -21.94 -8.80
C GLN A 196 3.62 -21.16 -7.55
N HIS A 197 4.93 -21.07 -7.30
CA HIS A 197 5.50 -20.17 -6.31
C HIS A 197 5.87 -18.84 -6.95
N VAL A 198 5.42 -17.75 -6.35
CA VAL A 198 5.67 -16.38 -6.80
C VAL A 198 6.47 -15.63 -5.75
N ASP A 199 7.70 -15.25 -6.09
CA ASP A 199 8.61 -14.48 -5.25
C ASP A 199 8.50 -12.98 -5.56
N VAL A 200 8.06 -12.19 -4.57
CA VAL A 200 7.89 -10.75 -4.69
C VAL A 200 8.82 -10.04 -3.70
N ALA A 201 9.88 -9.43 -4.24
CA ALA A 201 10.87 -8.71 -3.45
C ALA A 201 10.50 -7.22 -3.27
N MET A 202 10.63 -6.70 -2.05
CA MET A 202 10.34 -5.30 -1.74
C MET A 202 11.27 -4.33 -2.46
N VAL A 203 12.56 -4.63 -2.52
CA VAL A 203 13.54 -3.78 -3.22
C VAL A 203 13.24 -3.68 -4.72
N SER A 204 12.93 -4.82 -5.36
CA SER A 204 12.55 -4.87 -6.78
C SER A 204 11.25 -4.12 -7.04
N SER A 205 10.31 -4.19 -6.10
CA SER A 205 9.04 -3.47 -6.19
C SER A 205 9.25 -1.96 -6.15
N LEU A 206 10.10 -1.44 -5.26
CA LEU A 206 10.45 -0.02 -5.22
C LEU A 206 11.15 0.46 -6.49
N LEU A 207 12.09 -0.32 -7.02
CA LEU A 207 12.74 0.02 -8.29
C LEU A 207 11.74 0.01 -9.45
N SER A 208 10.80 -0.94 -9.47
CA SER A 208 9.82 -1.07 -10.54
C SER A 208 8.78 0.05 -10.57
N VAL A 209 8.39 0.59 -9.41
CA VAL A 209 7.40 1.70 -9.34
C VAL A 209 8.03 3.08 -9.45
N ASN A 210 9.36 3.16 -9.31
CA ASN A 210 10.10 4.39 -9.58
C ASN A 210 10.13 4.66 -11.09
N ASP A 211 9.22 5.53 -11.54
CA ASP A 211 9.08 5.96 -12.92
C ASP A 211 10.31 6.69 -13.49
N ARG A 212 11.28 7.02 -12.63
CA ARG A 212 12.55 7.69 -12.97
C ARG A 212 13.77 6.80 -12.84
N VAL A 213 13.61 5.52 -12.51
CA VAL A 213 14.75 4.63 -12.25
C VAL A 213 15.73 4.58 -13.43
N SER A 214 15.24 4.64 -14.67
CA SER A 214 16.11 4.65 -15.86
C SER A 214 16.94 5.93 -15.97
N TYR A 215 16.41 7.08 -15.54
CA TYR A 215 17.16 8.32 -15.49
C TYR A 215 18.26 8.26 -14.42
N GLU A 216 17.93 7.79 -13.22
CA GLU A 216 18.88 7.62 -12.11
C GLU A 216 20.05 6.68 -12.48
N LEU A 217 19.83 5.76 -13.43
CA LEU A 217 20.85 4.83 -13.93
C LEU A 217 21.60 5.34 -15.18
N SER A 218 21.23 6.50 -15.73
CA SER A 218 21.71 6.93 -17.05
C SER A 218 22.96 7.81 -17.03
N ASP A 219 23.27 8.44 -15.90
CA ASP A 219 24.31 9.48 -15.76
C ASP A 219 24.16 10.66 -16.75
N ILE A 220 22.97 10.87 -17.34
CA ILE A 220 22.71 11.94 -18.32
C ILE A 220 22.50 13.27 -17.58
N ASP A 221 23.29 14.29 -17.94
CA ASP A 221 23.03 15.68 -17.55
C ASP A 221 21.92 16.27 -18.44
N VAL A 222 20.90 16.86 -17.78
CA VAL A 222 19.74 17.50 -18.42
C VAL A 222 19.87 19.03 -18.49
N GLU A 223 21.06 19.58 -18.23
CA GLU A 223 21.42 20.99 -18.41
C GLU A 223 20.42 21.97 -17.75
N GLY A 224 19.95 21.61 -16.57
CA GLY A 224 19.00 22.46 -15.86
C GLY A 224 17.53 22.25 -16.23
N GLU A 225 17.17 21.29 -17.10
CA GLU A 225 15.76 20.89 -17.29
C GLU A 225 15.25 19.96 -16.17
N PRO A 226 13.99 20.09 -15.72
CA PRO A 226 13.39 19.14 -14.80
C PRO A 226 13.24 17.77 -15.48
N LEU A 227 13.17 16.72 -14.67
CA LEU A 227 12.88 15.37 -15.20
C LEU A 227 11.50 15.33 -15.84
N ALA A 228 11.31 14.41 -16.79
CA ALA A 228 10.03 14.23 -17.46
C ALA A 228 8.93 14.02 -16.41
N LEU A 229 7.87 14.83 -16.50
CA LEU A 229 6.72 14.80 -15.59
C LEU A 229 7.13 14.94 -14.10
N SER A 230 8.15 15.79 -13.81
CA SER A 230 8.67 15.96 -12.44
C SER A 230 7.66 16.61 -11.48
N ALA A 231 6.78 15.82 -10.87
CA ALA A 231 5.79 16.31 -9.90
C ALA A 231 6.41 17.08 -8.71
N PRO A 232 7.53 16.63 -8.09
CA PRO A 232 8.15 17.35 -6.98
C PRO A 232 8.68 18.76 -7.32
N GLU A 233 8.91 19.07 -8.60
CA GLU A 233 9.35 20.40 -9.04
C GLU A 233 8.17 21.34 -9.40
N SER A 234 6.93 20.91 -9.15
CA SER A 234 5.74 21.76 -9.26
C SER A 234 5.71 22.75 -8.08
N PRO A 235 5.52 24.05 -8.31
CA PRO A 235 5.58 25.04 -7.23
C PRO A 235 4.41 24.88 -6.26
N VAL A 236 4.67 25.17 -4.99
CA VAL A 236 3.64 25.35 -3.95
C VAL A 236 3.47 26.84 -3.70
N ILE A 237 2.23 27.31 -3.74
CA ILE A 237 1.89 28.74 -3.67
C ILE A 237 0.77 28.92 -2.64
N GLU A 238 0.85 29.99 -1.86
CA GLU A 238 -0.20 30.41 -0.95
C GLU A 238 -1.06 31.50 -1.61
N LEU A 239 -2.38 31.29 -1.63
CA LEU A 239 -3.37 32.24 -2.11
C LEU A 239 -3.60 33.36 -1.07
N PRO A 240 -4.20 34.51 -1.46
CA PRO A 240 -4.47 35.61 -0.53
C PRO A 240 -5.29 35.24 0.72
N ASP A 241 -6.11 34.19 0.64
CA ASP A 241 -6.94 33.69 1.73
C ASP A 241 -6.24 32.65 2.63
N GLY A 242 -4.96 32.36 2.36
CA GLY A 242 -4.14 31.40 3.10
C GLY A 242 -4.22 29.96 2.59
N GLN A 243 -5.06 29.67 1.58
CA GLN A 243 -5.08 28.34 0.98
C GLN A 243 -3.76 28.05 0.25
N LYS A 244 -3.24 26.84 0.41
CA LYS A 244 -2.05 26.39 -0.31
C LYS A 244 -2.43 25.51 -1.48
N ILE A 245 -1.82 25.79 -2.63
CA ILE A 245 -2.06 25.08 -3.87
C ILE A 245 -0.74 24.64 -4.49
N THR A 246 -0.81 23.69 -5.41
CA THR A 246 0.24 23.41 -6.39
C THR A 246 -0.29 23.66 -7.79
N ILE A 247 0.56 24.17 -8.68
CA ILE A 247 0.27 24.25 -10.12
C ILE A 247 1.12 23.17 -10.77
N ALA A 248 0.49 22.25 -11.50
CA ALA A 248 1.16 21.12 -12.10
C ALA A 248 2.22 21.55 -13.13
N ALA A 249 3.34 20.82 -13.11
CA ALA A 249 4.52 21.01 -13.93
C ALA A 249 5.41 22.20 -13.51
N SER A 250 6.73 21.98 -13.60
CA SER A 250 7.70 22.98 -13.15
C SER A 250 7.82 24.15 -14.13
N PRO A 251 7.76 25.41 -13.66
CA PRO A 251 8.05 26.58 -14.49
C PRO A 251 9.54 26.65 -14.89
N VAL A 252 10.40 25.77 -14.37
CA VAL A 252 11.79 25.60 -14.84
C VAL A 252 11.84 24.96 -16.22
N SER A 253 10.89 24.08 -16.57
CA SER A 253 10.93 23.42 -17.88
C SER A 253 10.80 24.45 -19.01
N THR A 254 11.62 24.35 -20.06
CA THR A 254 11.57 25.31 -21.17
C THR A 254 10.20 25.39 -21.85
N PHE A 255 9.53 24.26 -22.04
CA PHE A 255 8.21 24.23 -22.65
C PHE A 255 7.12 24.78 -21.70
N VAL A 256 7.19 24.41 -20.42
CA VAL A 256 6.20 24.83 -19.42
C VAL A 256 6.37 26.32 -19.09
N PHE A 257 7.59 26.84 -19.06
CA PHE A 257 7.88 28.25 -18.80
C PHE A 257 7.17 29.18 -19.79
N GLN A 258 7.08 28.78 -21.07
CA GLN A 258 6.32 29.53 -22.08
C GLN A 258 4.83 29.60 -21.73
N ARG A 259 4.25 28.51 -21.21
CA ARG A 259 2.86 28.48 -20.73
C ARG A 259 2.67 29.38 -19.51
N TYR A 260 3.62 29.35 -18.56
CA TYR A 260 3.64 30.26 -17.41
C TYR A 260 3.67 31.73 -17.85
N CYS A 261 4.57 32.10 -18.76
CA CYS A 261 4.64 33.47 -19.29
C CYS A 261 3.33 33.90 -19.97
N ALA A 262 2.74 33.00 -20.77
CA ALA A 262 1.48 33.27 -21.46
C ALA A 262 0.32 33.46 -20.47
N MET A 263 0.14 32.55 -19.50
CA MET A 263 -0.94 32.66 -18.52
C MET A 263 -0.75 33.88 -17.61
N MET A 264 0.48 34.23 -17.22
CA MET A 264 0.77 35.45 -16.46
C MET A 264 0.63 36.73 -17.29
N ARG A 265 0.50 36.62 -18.62
CA ARG A 265 0.60 37.73 -19.58
C ARG A 265 1.93 38.50 -19.47
N ARG A 266 3.01 37.77 -19.19
CA ARG A 266 4.37 38.27 -18.94
C ARG A 266 5.39 37.66 -19.90
N ASN A 267 5.12 37.79 -21.20
CA ASN A 267 6.03 37.31 -22.25
C ASN A 267 7.39 38.03 -22.25
N ASP A 268 7.50 39.18 -21.59
CA ASP A 268 8.76 39.86 -21.33
C ASP A 268 9.76 38.98 -20.54
N LEU A 269 9.27 38.07 -19.68
CA LEU A 269 10.10 37.16 -18.90
C LEU A 269 10.84 36.13 -19.77
N LEU A 270 10.40 35.88 -21.00
CA LEU A 270 11.12 35.02 -21.96
C LEU A 270 12.47 35.62 -22.40
N LEU A 271 12.64 36.94 -22.22
CA LEU A 271 13.87 37.67 -22.57
C LEU A 271 14.65 38.12 -21.33
N ASP A 272 14.13 37.85 -20.11
CA ASP A 272 14.81 38.20 -18.87
C ASP A 272 16.07 37.33 -18.72
N PRO A 273 17.28 37.92 -18.55
CA PRO A 273 18.52 37.16 -18.38
C PRO A 273 18.48 36.17 -17.21
N ARG A 274 17.65 36.41 -16.19
CA ARG A 274 17.46 35.51 -15.05
C ARG A 274 16.74 34.22 -15.41
N PHE A 275 15.94 34.21 -16.48
CA PHE A 275 15.04 33.10 -16.82
C PHE A 275 15.25 32.51 -18.22
N ILE A 276 16.34 32.90 -18.89
CA ILE A 276 16.59 32.63 -20.30
C ILE A 276 16.68 31.13 -20.65
N ASN A 277 17.14 30.29 -19.70
CA ASN A 277 17.17 28.84 -19.83
C ASN A 277 16.84 28.16 -18.49
N ALA A 278 16.74 26.84 -18.52
CA ALA A 278 16.26 26.06 -17.38
C ALA A 278 17.22 26.13 -16.18
N GLN A 279 18.53 26.06 -16.40
CA GLN A 279 19.53 26.24 -15.34
C GLN A 279 19.39 27.61 -14.65
N PHE A 280 19.30 28.69 -15.43
CA PHE A 280 19.15 30.03 -14.88
C PHE A 280 17.83 30.19 -14.11
N ARG A 281 16.74 29.55 -14.57
CA ARG A 281 15.47 29.51 -13.82
C ARG A 281 15.58 28.79 -12.48
N ARG A 282 16.41 27.74 -12.38
CA ARG A 282 16.71 27.10 -11.08
C ARG A 282 17.54 28.00 -10.18
N ASP A 283 18.61 28.57 -10.71
CA ASP A 283 19.52 29.43 -9.95
C ASP A 283 18.78 30.67 -9.41
N ASN A 284 17.75 31.13 -10.13
CA ASN A 284 16.90 32.27 -9.77
C ASN A 284 15.48 31.82 -9.35
N TRP A 285 15.37 30.65 -8.71
CA TRP A 285 14.07 30.05 -8.36
C TRP A 285 13.17 30.97 -7.53
N GLU A 286 13.70 31.66 -6.51
CA GLU A 286 12.90 32.56 -5.68
C GLU A 286 12.39 33.80 -6.42
N ASP A 287 13.20 34.32 -7.35
CA ASP A 287 12.80 35.41 -8.23
C ASP A 287 11.68 34.96 -9.19
N LEU A 288 11.81 33.77 -9.77
CA LEU A 288 10.78 33.18 -10.62
C LEU A 288 9.47 32.96 -9.84
N LEU A 289 9.57 32.40 -8.64
CA LEU A 289 8.41 32.23 -7.77
C LEU A 289 7.81 33.57 -7.35
N ALA A 290 8.60 34.64 -7.19
CA ALA A 290 8.06 35.96 -6.88
C ALA A 290 7.16 36.50 -8.00
N GLU A 291 7.53 36.31 -9.27
CA GLU A 291 6.69 36.66 -10.42
C GLU A 291 5.39 35.85 -10.43
N ILE A 292 5.48 34.54 -10.20
CA ILE A 292 4.30 33.65 -10.18
C ILE A 292 3.39 33.99 -9.00
N ARG A 293 3.96 34.21 -7.79
CA ARG A 293 3.22 34.65 -6.61
C ARG A 293 2.51 35.98 -6.86
N SER A 294 3.20 36.96 -7.46
CA SER A 294 2.59 38.26 -7.77
C SER A 294 1.42 38.13 -8.73
N TRP A 295 1.49 37.22 -9.70
CA TRP A 295 0.37 36.94 -10.58
C TRP A 295 -0.78 36.23 -9.84
N VAL A 296 -0.49 35.22 -9.02
CA VAL A 296 -1.50 34.50 -8.23
C VAL A 296 -2.26 35.44 -7.28
N LEU A 297 -1.60 36.46 -6.72
CA LEU A 297 -2.24 37.46 -5.86
C LEU A 297 -3.28 38.35 -6.59
N THR A 298 -3.36 38.28 -7.93
CA THR A 298 -4.35 39.05 -8.71
C THR A 298 -5.73 38.40 -8.76
N PHE A 299 -5.84 37.13 -8.35
CA PHE A 299 -7.09 36.38 -8.34
C PHE A 299 -7.79 36.49 -6.99
N ARG A 300 -9.12 36.46 -7.00
CA ARG A 300 -9.94 36.55 -5.79
C ARG A 300 -10.37 35.18 -5.27
N THR A 301 -10.48 34.20 -6.16
CA THR A 301 -10.87 32.84 -5.81
C THR A 301 -10.00 31.82 -6.55
N ILE A 302 -9.97 30.59 -6.04
CA ILE A 302 -9.23 29.49 -6.68
C ILE A 302 -9.82 29.12 -8.04
N GLU A 303 -11.14 29.25 -8.22
CA GLU A 303 -11.83 28.93 -9.47
C GLU A 303 -11.43 29.89 -10.60
N GLU A 304 -11.21 31.16 -10.29
CA GLU A 304 -10.71 32.14 -11.27
C GLU A 304 -9.28 31.78 -11.73
N LEU A 305 -8.42 31.39 -10.79
CA LEU A 305 -7.07 30.93 -11.10
C LEU A 305 -7.08 29.62 -11.89
N GLU A 306 -7.89 28.65 -11.47
CA GLU A 306 -8.06 27.35 -12.13
C GLU A 306 -8.52 27.49 -13.58
N ALA A 307 -9.48 28.38 -13.85
CA ALA A 307 -9.93 28.66 -15.21
C ALA A 307 -8.76 29.11 -16.11
N GLN A 308 -7.94 30.04 -15.63
CA GLN A 308 -6.80 30.58 -16.39
C GLN A 308 -5.65 29.57 -16.54
N VAL A 309 -5.37 28.77 -15.51
CA VAL A 309 -4.36 27.70 -15.56
C VAL A 309 -4.80 26.58 -16.51
N SER A 310 -6.10 26.23 -16.50
CA SER A 310 -6.69 25.20 -17.36
C SER A 310 -6.66 25.59 -18.85
N GLU A 311 -6.89 26.87 -19.18
CA GLU A 311 -6.72 27.38 -20.56
C GLU A 311 -5.29 27.17 -21.10
N ALA A 312 -4.29 27.16 -20.23
CA ALA A 312 -2.89 26.87 -20.58
C ALA A 312 -2.57 25.35 -20.62
N GLY A 313 -3.56 24.48 -20.37
CA GLY A 313 -3.41 23.03 -20.34
C GLY A 313 -2.60 22.52 -19.13
N LEU A 314 -2.65 23.26 -18.01
CA LEU A 314 -2.08 22.86 -16.72
C LEU A 314 -3.21 22.65 -15.70
N ALA A 315 -2.90 22.03 -14.56
CA ALA A 315 -3.87 21.76 -13.50
C ALA A 315 -3.44 22.44 -12.19
N VAL A 316 -4.42 22.79 -11.36
CA VAL A 316 -4.19 23.24 -9.98
C VAL A 316 -4.67 22.13 -9.03
N GLY A 317 -3.94 21.91 -7.95
CA GLY A 317 -4.36 21.05 -6.85
C GLY A 317 -4.29 21.79 -5.52
N THR A 318 -5.37 21.80 -4.75
CA THR A 318 -5.35 22.31 -3.38
C THR A 318 -4.66 21.31 -2.46
N ILE A 319 -3.73 21.80 -1.64
CA ILE A 319 -3.09 21.00 -0.59
C ILE A 319 -4.11 20.82 0.53
N ARG A 320 -4.53 19.57 0.75
CA ARG A 320 -5.54 19.18 1.75
C ARG A 320 -4.97 18.16 2.72
N SER A 321 -5.49 18.18 3.94
CA SER A 321 -5.39 17.08 4.88
C SER A 321 -6.23 15.89 4.42
N VAL A 322 -5.92 14.71 4.98
CA VAL A 322 -6.72 13.49 4.74
C VAL A 322 -8.17 13.67 5.18
N SER A 323 -8.41 14.38 6.29
CA SER A 323 -9.77 14.65 6.78
C SER A 323 -10.59 15.49 5.81
N GLU A 324 -10.00 16.55 5.25
CA GLU A 324 -10.68 17.44 4.30
C GLU A 324 -11.08 16.70 3.02
N ILE A 325 -10.17 15.91 2.42
CA ILE A 325 -10.54 15.13 1.22
C ILE A 325 -11.57 14.04 1.55
N ALA A 326 -11.48 13.42 2.72
CA ALA A 326 -12.40 12.39 3.19
C ALA A 326 -13.83 12.90 3.46
N GLU A 327 -14.02 14.21 3.58
CA GLU A 327 -15.31 14.88 3.78
C GLU A 327 -15.81 15.61 2.52
N SER A 328 -15.03 15.58 1.44
CA SER A 328 -15.40 16.21 0.18
C SER A 328 -16.60 15.53 -0.51
N GLU A 329 -17.30 16.29 -1.35
CA GLU A 329 -18.35 15.76 -2.23
C GLU A 329 -17.86 14.56 -3.05
N TRP A 330 -16.62 14.65 -3.58
CA TRP A 330 -15.99 13.55 -4.31
C TRP A 330 -15.85 12.28 -3.47
N ALA A 331 -15.38 12.39 -2.21
CA ALA A 331 -15.20 11.22 -1.36
C ALA A 331 -16.53 10.58 -0.97
N ILE A 332 -17.57 11.39 -0.77
CA ILE A 332 -18.94 10.93 -0.49
C ILE A 332 -19.52 10.22 -1.71
N GLU A 333 -19.48 10.86 -2.90
CA GLU A 333 -19.99 10.29 -4.15
C GLU A 333 -19.25 8.98 -4.50
N ARG A 334 -17.93 8.97 -4.32
CA ARG A 334 -17.09 7.81 -4.63
C ARG A 334 -17.20 6.70 -3.57
N GLY A 335 -17.72 6.99 -2.37
CA GLY A 335 -17.66 6.09 -1.23
C GLY A 335 -16.21 5.77 -0.82
N ALA A 336 -15.31 6.76 -0.88
CA ALA A 336 -13.88 6.57 -0.71
C ALA A 336 -13.45 6.17 0.72
N ILE A 337 -14.33 6.40 1.70
CA ILE A 337 -14.13 6.07 3.11
C ILE A 337 -15.31 5.21 3.57
N ARG A 338 -15.02 4.15 4.31
CA ARG A 338 -16.02 3.26 4.91
C ARG A 338 -15.86 3.17 6.42
N GLU A 339 -16.93 2.81 7.10
CA GLU A 339 -16.94 2.56 8.55
C GLU A 339 -16.70 1.07 8.83
N VAL A 340 -15.96 0.78 9.88
CA VAL A 340 -15.71 -0.56 10.41
C VAL A 340 -16.04 -0.55 11.89
N GLU A 341 -16.81 -1.52 12.37
CA GLU A 341 -17.12 -1.60 13.81
C GLU A 341 -15.86 -1.79 14.65
N ASP A 342 -15.80 -1.09 15.78
CA ASP A 342 -14.65 -1.10 16.69
C ASP A 342 -14.66 -2.27 17.69
N ARG A 343 -15.68 -3.15 17.61
CA ARG A 343 -15.91 -4.30 18.51
C ARG A 343 -16.27 -3.91 19.95
N SER A 344 -16.68 -2.65 20.17
CA SER A 344 -17.20 -2.11 21.43
C SER A 344 -18.46 -1.23 21.27
N GLY A 345 -19.11 -1.28 20.10
CA GLY A 345 -20.35 -0.55 19.80
C GLY A 345 -20.13 0.82 19.13
N GLY A 346 -18.89 1.16 18.79
CA GLY A 346 -18.53 2.31 17.95
C GLY A 346 -18.02 1.89 16.58
N THR A 347 -17.51 2.85 15.82
CA THR A 347 -16.95 2.64 14.48
C THR A 347 -15.63 3.38 14.30
N ALA A 348 -14.84 2.89 13.35
CA ALA A 348 -13.63 3.49 12.86
C ALA A 348 -13.72 3.75 11.36
N ARG A 349 -13.25 4.92 10.91
CA ARG A 349 -13.15 5.25 9.48
C ARG A 349 -11.89 4.63 8.90
N VAL A 350 -12.04 3.89 7.79
CA VAL A 350 -10.92 3.33 7.02
C VAL A 350 -11.11 3.61 5.53
N PRO A 351 -10.03 3.59 4.72
CA PRO A 351 -10.16 3.69 3.28
C PRO A 351 -11.01 2.55 2.70
N ALA A 352 -11.95 2.89 1.82
CA ALA A 352 -12.66 1.90 1.02
C ALA A 352 -11.76 1.34 -0.09
N PRO A 353 -12.13 0.20 -0.70
CA PRO A 353 -11.43 -0.30 -1.89
C PRO A 353 -11.42 0.77 -3.00
N PRO A 354 -10.30 0.96 -3.72
CA PRO A 354 -10.18 2.05 -4.68
C PRO A 354 -10.91 1.79 -6.01
N TRP A 355 -11.49 0.60 -6.20
CA TRP A 355 -12.09 0.13 -7.44
C TRP A 355 -13.61 0.16 -7.39
N ILE A 356 -14.22 0.49 -8.53
CA ILE A 356 -15.67 0.39 -8.76
C ILE A 356 -15.86 -0.51 -9.97
N PHE A 357 -16.61 -1.59 -9.81
CA PHE A 357 -16.91 -2.53 -10.88
C PHE A 357 -18.31 -2.27 -11.41
N SER A 358 -18.48 -2.22 -12.73
CA SER A 358 -19.79 -1.95 -13.35
C SER A 358 -20.77 -3.13 -13.23
N ASN A 359 -20.26 -4.36 -13.04
CA ASN A 359 -21.03 -5.61 -13.09
C ASN A 359 -20.80 -6.53 -11.88
N CYS A 360 -20.14 -6.03 -10.83
CA CYS A 360 -19.82 -6.79 -9.62
C CYS A 360 -20.06 -5.93 -8.38
N GLU A 361 -20.38 -6.58 -7.26
CA GLU A 361 -20.51 -5.94 -5.95
C GLU A 361 -19.34 -6.39 -5.08
N LEU A 362 -18.66 -5.43 -4.45
CA LEU A 362 -17.58 -5.72 -3.50
C LEU A 362 -18.18 -6.02 -2.11
N PRO A 363 -17.55 -6.91 -1.31
CA PRO A 363 -18.04 -7.21 0.03
C PRO A 363 -17.90 -6.01 0.98
N ASP A 364 -18.81 -5.93 1.96
CA ASP A 364 -18.66 -5.02 3.11
C ASP A 364 -17.33 -5.26 3.82
N ALA A 365 -16.82 -4.28 4.56
CA ALA A 365 -15.53 -4.40 5.25
C ALA A 365 -15.44 -5.61 6.19
N GLY A 366 -16.56 -6.01 6.78
CA GLY A 366 -16.60 -7.02 7.83
C GLY A 366 -15.94 -6.56 9.12
N LEU A 367 -15.86 -7.46 10.09
CA LEU A 367 -15.35 -7.16 11.43
C LEU A 367 -13.84 -7.43 11.49
N PRO A 368 -13.05 -6.59 12.19
CA PRO A 368 -11.68 -6.92 12.52
C PRO A 368 -11.68 -8.10 13.51
N PRO A 369 -11.08 -9.25 13.16
CA PRO A 369 -11.20 -10.44 13.99
C PRO A 369 -10.35 -10.33 15.26
N PHE A 370 -10.86 -10.77 16.40
CA PHE A 370 -10.02 -11.10 17.54
C PHE A 370 -9.06 -12.24 17.19
N GLN A 371 -7.96 -12.34 17.93
CA GLN A 371 -7.02 -13.45 17.75
C GLN A 371 -7.73 -14.77 18.01
N GLY A 372 -7.70 -15.68 17.04
CA GLY A 372 -8.34 -17.00 17.17
C GLY A 372 -9.87 -16.99 17.24
N GLU A 373 -10.54 -15.90 16.84
CA GLU A 373 -12.00 -15.79 16.87
C GLU A 373 -12.72 -16.91 16.11
N HIS A 374 -12.07 -17.46 15.08
CA HIS A 374 -12.65 -18.44 14.18
C HIS A 374 -12.06 -19.85 14.38
N ASN A 375 -11.33 -20.10 15.48
CA ASN A 375 -10.71 -21.41 15.77
C ASN A 375 -11.74 -22.54 15.65
N THR A 376 -12.79 -22.51 16.48
CA THR A 376 -13.79 -23.58 16.57
C THR A 376 -14.55 -23.75 15.25
N GLU A 377 -14.94 -22.65 14.60
CA GLU A 377 -15.72 -22.67 13.36
C GLU A 377 -14.93 -23.34 12.22
N LEU A 378 -13.65 -22.96 12.05
CA LEU A 378 -12.77 -23.49 11.01
C LEU A 378 -12.36 -24.93 11.28
N LEU A 379 -12.09 -25.31 12.53
CA LEU A 379 -11.73 -26.69 12.84
C LEU A 379 -12.92 -27.65 12.70
N ARG A 380 -14.13 -27.20 13.05
CA ARG A 380 -15.35 -27.99 12.80
C ARG A 380 -15.59 -28.21 11.30
N SER A 381 -15.26 -27.24 10.43
CA SER A 381 -15.40 -27.44 8.98
C SER A 381 -14.40 -28.45 8.41
N LEU A 382 -13.30 -28.71 9.12
CA LEU A 382 -12.38 -29.82 8.85
C LEU A 382 -12.82 -31.16 9.46
N GLY A 383 -13.95 -31.21 10.17
CA GLY A 383 -14.45 -32.41 10.81
C GLY A 383 -13.81 -32.75 12.16
N ILE A 384 -13.04 -31.82 12.73
CA ILE A 384 -12.45 -31.99 14.07
C ILE A 384 -13.56 -31.84 15.12
N SER A 385 -13.62 -32.78 16.06
CA SER A 385 -14.68 -32.83 17.07
C SER A 385 -14.51 -31.73 18.13
N GLU A 386 -15.62 -31.35 18.79
CA GLU A 386 -15.58 -30.36 19.87
C GLU A 386 -14.60 -30.74 20.98
N ALA A 387 -14.60 -32.02 21.36
CA ALA A 387 -13.71 -32.54 22.39
C ALA A 387 -12.22 -32.43 22.00
N GLU A 388 -11.90 -32.58 20.71
CA GLU A 388 -10.54 -32.36 20.20
C GLU A 388 -10.18 -30.89 20.15
N ILE A 389 -11.10 -30.00 19.76
CA ILE A 389 -10.89 -28.54 19.77
C ILE A 389 -10.62 -28.06 21.20
N GLU A 390 -11.45 -28.46 22.17
CA GLU A 390 -11.24 -28.16 23.59
C GLU A 390 -9.89 -28.66 24.10
N LYS A 391 -9.46 -29.85 23.66
CA LYS A 391 -8.12 -30.39 23.99
C LYS A 391 -7.00 -29.54 23.38
N LEU A 392 -7.14 -29.12 22.13
CA LEU A 392 -6.14 -28.27 21.44
C LEU A 392 -6.02 -26.90 22.12
N GLU A 393 -7.13 -26.31 22.57
CA GLU A 393 -7.12 -25.08 23.36
C GLU A 393 -6.49 -25.29 24.75
N ALA A 394 -6.88 -26.37 25.45
CA ALA A 394 -6.35 -26.66 26.79
C ALA A 394 -4.83 -26.97 26.79
N THR A 395 -4.31 -27.49 25.68
CA THR A 395 -2.88 -27.78 25.50
C THR A 395 -2.08 -26.61 24.93
N GLY A 396 -2.74 -25.50 24.60
CA GLY A 396 -2.10 -24.31 24.04
C GLY A 396 -1.75 -24.42 22.56
N VAL A 397 -2.20 -25.47 21.87
CA VAL A 397 -2.07 -25.59 20.41
C VAL A 397 -2.92 -24.51 19.74
N LEU A 398 -4.12 -24.26 20.27
CA LEU A 398 -4.99 -23.16 19.86
C LEU A 398 -5.03 -22.08 20.94
N ILE A 399 -5.06 -20.82 20.50
CA ILE A 399 -5.15 -19.66 21.37
C ILE A 399 -6.39 -18.86 20.98
N SER A 400 -7.18 -18.44 21.97
CA SER A 400 -8.30 -17.53 21.76
C SER A 400 -8.06 -16.25 22.55
N GLY A 401 -8.00 -15.13 21.84
CA GLY A 401 -7.96 -13.77 22.37
C GLY A 401 -9.34 -13.10 22.35
N VAL A 402 -10.42 -13.87 22.17
CA VAL A 402 -11.79 -13.35 22.23
C VAL A 402 -12.11 -12.95 23.67
N PRO A 403 -12.61 -11.73 23.93
CA PRO A 403 -13.07 -11.35 25.26
C PRO A 403 -14.16 -12.31 25.75
N LYS A 404 -14.02 -12.84 26.96
CA LYS A 404 -15.09 -13.63 27.59
C LYS A 404 -16.25 -12.69 27.91
N GLU A 405 -17.47 -13.07 27.52
CA GLU A 405 -18.68 -12.37 27.98
C GLU A 405 -18.69 -12.40 29.51
N THR A 406 -18.69 -11.22 30.14
CA THR A 406 -18.73 -11.02 31.59
C THR A 406 -20.14 -11.07 32.13
#